data_AF-A0A7C3U0E1-F1
#
_entry.id   AF-A0A7C3U0E1-F1
#
_cell.length_a   1.000
_cell.length_b   1.000
_cell.length_c   1.000
_cell.angle_alpha   90.00
_cell.angle_beta   90.00
_cell.angle_gamma   90.00
#
_symmetry.space_group_name_H-M   'P 1'
#
loop_
_entity.id
_entity.type
_entity.pdbx_description
1 polymer ?
#
loop_
_entity_poly.entity_id
_entity_poly.type
_entity_poly.pdbx_seq_one_letter_code
_entity_poly.pdbx_strand_id
1 'polypeptide(L)'
;MSKAVSSKVFEPWLNRVFSYDFHQFLSLLSIGFIILHVGVLLADRYLPFSLTQILVPFIDSYRPIWVGIGIIAFYLVLLVSVTFYVRGRIGHRAFKTIHYVSYLAYSSAVVHGLFAGTDSPLLATRSMYAVTALVVVFLTVYHILMKVFGSVKLAV
;
A
#
# COMPACT_ATOMS: atom_id res chain seq x y z
N MET A 1 -2.31 16.74 7.44
CA MET A 1 -3.21 15.61 7.06
C MET A 1 -4.62 16.17 6.87
N SER A 2 -5.37 15.68 5.87
CA SER A 2 -6.48 16.43 5.25
C SER A 2 -7.87 16.12 5.83
N LYS A 3 -8.80 17.07 5.70
CA LYS A 3 -10.20 17.12 6.19
C LYS A 3 -11.13 15.94 5.81
N ALA A 4 -10.63 14.85 5.23
CA ALA A 4 -11.46 13.73 4.78
C ALA A 4 -12.00 12.85 5.91
N VAL A 5 -11.30 12.77 7.04
CA VAL A 5 -11.81 12.10 8.26
C VAL A 5 -12.72 13.03 9.07
N SER A 6 -13.45 13.92 8.38
CA SER A 6 -14.31 14.95 8.96
C SER A 6 -15.59 15.11 8.16
N SER A 7 -16.00 14.07 7.44
CA SER A 7 -17.36 14.04 6.93
C SER A 7 -18.28 13.62 8.08
N LYS A 8 -19.33 14.40 8.33
CA LYS A 8 -20.36 14.09 9.33
C LYS A 8 -20.99 12.69 9.15
N VAL A 9 -20.82 12.10 7.97
CA VAL A 9 -21.38 10.79 7.57
C VAL A 9 -20.69 9.62 8.29
N PHE A 10 -19.37 9.66 8.46
CA PHE A 10 -18.60 8.56 9.06
C PHE A 10 -18.03 8.91 10.45
N GLU A 11 -18.20 10.14 10.91
CA GLU A 11 -17.69 10.63 12.20
C GLU A 11 -18.00 9.73 13.42
N PRO A 12 -19.20 9.10 13.55
CA PRO A 12 -19.50 8.21 14.68
C PRO A 12 -18.68 6.91 14.69
N TRP A 13 -18.24 6.44 13.51
CA TRP A 13 -17.63 5.12 13.33
C TRP A 13 -16.14 5.19 12.96
N LEU A 14 -15.72 6.28 12.33
CA LEU A 14 -14.40 6.48 11.74
C LEU A 14 -13.84 7.85 12.13
N ASN A 15 -13.75 8.10 13.44
CA ASN A 15 -13.14 9.33 13.93
C ASN A 15 -11.64 9.40 13.56
N ARG A 16 -11.05 10.59 13.72
CA ARG A 16 -9.68 10.88 13.29
C ARG A 16 -8.62 10.03 13.98
N VAL A 17 -8.80 9.78 15.27
CA VAL A 17 -7.87 9.01 16.09
C VAL A 17 -7.92 7.56 15.65
N PHE A 18 -9.12 6.97 15.60
CA PHE A 18 -9.32 5.60 15.14
C PHE A 18 -8.75 5.37 13.74
N SER A 19 -9.04 6.26 12.78
CA SER A 19 -8.54 6.11 11.40
C SER A 19 -7.01 6.16 11.31
N TYR A 20 -6.39 7.01 12.13
CA TYR A 20 -4.93 7.11 12.21
C TYR A 20 -4.32 5.84 12.80
N ASP A 21 -4.83 5.39 13.96
CA ASP A 21 -4.33 4.20 14.65
C ASP A 21 -4.55 2.94 13.80
N PHE A 22 -5.71 2.82 13.18
CA PHE A 22 -6.04 1.70 12.31
C PHE A 22 -5.15 1.67 11.05
N HIS A 23 -4.92 2.82 10.42
CA HIS A 23 -3.99 2.89 9.28
C HIS A 23 -2.55 2.55 9.69
N GLN A 24 -2.10 3.01 10.87
CA GLN A 24 -0.79 2.67 11.39
C GLN A 24 -0.67 1.17 11.70
N PHE A 25 -1.70 0.57 12.32
CA PHE A 25 -1.76 -0.86 12.57
C PHE A 25 -1.68 -1.66 11.26
N LEU A 26 -2.49 -1.33 10.26
CA LEU A 26 -2.44 -1.99 8.95
C LEU A 26 -1.09 -1.83 8.25
N SER A 27 -0.44 -0.67 8.41
CA SER A 27 0.89 -0.41 7.85
C SER A 27 1.95 -1.32 8.50
N LEU A 28 1.93 -1.44 9.83
CA LEU A 28 2.85 -2.33 10.55
C LEU A 28 2.57 -3.81 10.24
N LEU A 29 1.30 -4.19 10.15
CA LEU A 29 0.89 -5.54 9.75
C LEU A 29 1.37 -5.87 8.33
N SER A 30 1.26 -4.92 7.39
CA SER A 30 1.78 -5.07 6.03
C SER A 30 3.30 -5.28 6.01
N ILE A 31 4.07 -4.49 6.78
CA ILE A 31 5.53 -4.70 6.90
C ILE A 31 5.83 -6.08 7.47
N GLY A 32 5.09 -6.52 8.50
CA GLY A 32 5.22 -7.86 9.07
C GLY A 32 4.98 -8.97 8.05
N PHE A 33 3.92 -8.86 7.24
CA PHE A 33 3.63 -9.82 6.17
C PHE A 33 4.65 -9.79 5.04
N ILE A 34 5.22 -8.63 4.71
CA ILE A 34 6.33 -8.53 3.74
C ILE A 34 7.55 -9.29 4.26
N ILE A 35 7.93 -9.10 5.52
CA ILE A 35 9.05 -9.81 6.14
C ILE A 35 8.78 -11.33 6.14
N LEU A 36 7.58 -11.73 6.53
CA LEU A 36 7.18 -13.14 6.50
C LEU A 36 7.23 -13.71 5.08
N HIS A 37 6.69 -13.00 4.09
CA HIS A 37 6.68 -13.40 2.69
C HIS A 37 8.10 -13.60 2.15
N VAL A 38 8.99 -12.62 2.32
CA VAL A 38 10.39 -12.73 1.93
C VAL A 38 11.11 -13.87 2.69
N GLY A 39 10.82 -14.02 3.97
CA GLY A 39 11.38 -15.11 4.78
C GLY A 39 10.97 -16.50 4.29
N VAL A 40 9.71 -16.68 3.87
CA VAL A 40 9.23 -17.93 3.26
C VAL A 40 9.90 -18.17 1.91
N LEU A 41 10.06 -17.13 1.07
CA LEU A 41 10.77 -17.26 -0.22
C LEU A 41 12.24 -17.68 -0.04
N LEU A 42 12.93 -17.16 0.97
CA LEU A 42 14.29 -17.57 1.30
C LEU A 42 14.39 -19.00 1.85
N ALA A 43 13.32 -19.50 2.45
CA ALA A 43 13.24 -20.86 2.97
C ALA A 43 12.72 -21.88 1.94
N ASP A 44 12.25 -21.42 0.78
CA ASP A 44 11.69 -22.27 -0.27
C ASP A 44 12.78 -23.15 -0.90
N ARG A 45 12.52 -24.47 -0.95
CA ARG A 45 13.40 -25.46 -1.56
C ARG A 45 12.99 -25.85 -2.98
N TYR A 46 11.78 -25.49 -3.40
CA TYR A 46 11.25 -25.77 -4.73
C TYR A 46 11.73 -24.72 -5.74
N LEU A 47 11.64 -23.44 -5.38
CA LEU A 47 12.21 -22.32 -6.15
C LEU A 47 13.15 -21.50 -5.24
N PRO A 48 14.42 -21.92 -5.09
CA PRO A 48 15.33 -21.26 -4.16
C PRO A 48 15.75 -19.88 -4.68
N PHE A 49 15.26 -18.83 -4.02
CA PHE A 49 15.67 -17.46 -4.30
C PHE A 49 16.91 -17.09 -3.47
N SER A 50 17.91 -16.51 -4.13
CA SER A 50 19.04 -15.86 -3.43
C SER A 50 18.67 -14.48 -2.91
N LEU A 51 19.43 -13.97 -1.93
CA LEU A 51 19.28 -12.59 -1.44
C LEU A 51 19.39 -11.56 -2.57
N THR A 52 20.27 -11.80 -3.55
CA THR A 52 20.44 -10.90 -4.69
C THR A 52 19.20 -10.89 -5.58
N GLN A 53 18.59 -12.05 -5.84
CA GLN A 53 17.34 -12.14 -6.63
C GLN A 53 16.14 -11.47 -5.94
N ILE A 54 16.14 -11.38 -4.61
CA ILE A 54 15.08 -10.71 -3.83
C ILE A 54 15.30 -9.19 -3.75
N LEU A 55 16.54 -8.72 -3.86
CA LEU A 55 16.86 -7.29 -3.75
C LEU A 55 17.05 -6.62 -5.11
N VAL A 56 17.51 -7.33 -6.13
CA VAL A 56 17.73 -6.73 -7.45
C VAL A 56 16.55 -7.06 -8.36
N PRO A 57 15.81 -6.07 -8.88
CA PRO A 57 14.67 -6.34 -9.73
C PRO A 57 15.10 -6.92 -11.09
N PHE A 58 14.25 -7.78 -11.66
CA PHE A 58 14.34 -8.32 -13.02
C PHE A 58 15.49 -9.29 -13.32
N ILE A 59 16.32 -9.66 -12.35
CA ILE A 59 17.45 -10.59 -12.59
C ILE A 59 17.08 -12.07 -12.43
N ASP A 60 15.91 -12.36 -11.87
CA ASP A 60 15.46 -13.72 -11.63
C ASP A 60 14.86 -14.37 -12.89
N SER A 61 14.95 -15.70 -13.02
CA SER A 61 14.39 -16.42 -14.17
C SER A 61 12.88 -16.69 -14.05
N TYR A 62 12.35 -16.72 -12.83
CA TYR A 62 10.93 -16.89 -12.57
C TYR A 62 10.19 -15.56 -12.74
N ARG A 63 9.43 -15.44 -13.84
CA ARG A 63 8.52 -14.31 -14.09
C ARG A 63 9.19 -12.94 -13.81
N PRO A 64 10.35 -12.63 -14.43
CA PRO A 64 11.24 -11.53 -14.04
C PRO A 64 10.53 -10.19 -13.91
N ILE A 65 9.63 -9.88 -14.85
CA ILE A 65 8.88 -8.62 -14.86
C ILE A 65 8.01 -8.49 -13.61
N TRP A 66 7.22 -9.51 -13.29
CA TRP A 66 6.27 -9.47 -12.19
C TRP A 66 6.98 -9.54 -10.84
N VAL A 67 8.04 -10.35 -10.72
CA VAL A 67 8.89 -10.39 -9.52
C VAL A 67 9.59 -9.05 -9.32
N GLY A 68 10.18 -8.46 -10.36
CA GLY A 68 10.82 -7.15 -10.29
C GLY A 68 9.85 -6.03 -9.86
N ILE A 69 8.60 -6.06 -10.32
CA ILE A 69 7.54 -5.14 -9.83
C ILE A 69 7.29 -5.31 -8.33
N GLY A 70 7.34 -6.54 -7.80
CA GLY A 70 7.23 -6.80 -6.36
C GLY A 70 8.40 -6.22 -5.56
N ILE A 71 9.61 -6.32 -6.09
CA ILE A 71 10.82 -5.73 -5.48
C ILE A 71 10.73 -4.20 -5.49
N ILE A 72 10.24 -3.61 -6.58
CA ILE A 72 9.95 -2.17 -6.64
C ILE A 72 8.89 -1.81 -5.58
N ALA A 73 7.79 -2.56 -5.47
CA ALA A 73 6.77 -2.33 -4.45
C ALA A 73 7.34 -2.35 -3.03
N PHE A 74 8.22 -3.31 -2.72
CA PHE A 74 8.96 -3.39 -1.46
C PHE A 74 9.74 -2.10 -1.17
N TYR A 75 10.49 -1.60 -2.16
CA TYR A 75 11.22 -0.33 -2.01
C TYR A 75 10.31 0.88 -1.80
N LEU A 76 9.17 0.94 -2.48
CA LEU A 76 8.21 2.02 -2.28
C LEU A 76 7.57 1.96 -0.88
N VAL A 77 7.25 0.76 -0.36
CA VAL A 77 6.77 0.57 1.01
C VAL A 77 7.82 1.03 2.02
N LEU A 78 9.08 0.65 1.82
CA LEU A 78 10.19 1.06 2.68
C LEU A 78 10.35 2.58 2.67
N LEU A 79 10.33 3.21 1.48
CA LEU A 79 10.41 4.65 1.32
C LEU A 79 9.30 5.36 2.10
N VAL A 80 8.04 4.98 1.91
CA VAL A 80 6.90 5.63 2.58
C VAL A 80 6.97 5.42 4.10
N SER A 81 7.33 4.22 4.55
CA SER A 81 7.46 3.88 5.97
C SER A 81 8.55 4.67 6.67
N VAL A 82 9.76 4.73 6.09
CA VAL A 82 10.87 5.52 6.64
C VAL A 82 10.52 7.00 6.66
N THR A 83 9.91 7.50 5.59
CA THR A 83 9.51 8.91 5.47
C THR A 83 8.51 9.32 6.56
N PHE A 84 7.65 8.40 7.01
CA PHE A 84 6.76 8.64 8.15
C PHE A 84 7.54 8.94 9.44
N TYR A 85 8.61 8.20 9.75
CA TYR A 85 9.40 8.42 10.96
C TYR A 85 10.25 9.70 10.90
N VAL A 86 10.68 10.12 9.71
CA VAL A 86 11.47 11.36 9.53
C VAL A 86 10.63 12.59 9.15
N ARG A 87 9.29 12.47 9.13
CA ARG A 87 8.36 13.53 8.67
C ARG A 87 8.55 14.89 9.34
N GLY A 88 9.02 14.90 10.60
CA GLY A 88 9.33 16.11 11.35
C GLY A 88 10.50 16.93 10.79
N ARG A 89 11.42 16.29 10.04
CA ARG A 89 12.61 16.94 9.47
C ARG A 89 12.41 17.44 8.04
N ILE A 90 11.55 16.80 7.26
CA ILE A 90 11.34 17.10 5.83
C ILE A 90 10.17 18.06 5.56
N GLY A 91 9.40 18.39 6.60
CA GLY A 91 8.24 19.28 6.49
C GLY A 91 7.00 18.62 5.87
N HIS A 92 5.85 19.26 6.09
CA HIS A 92 4.55 18.67 5.75
C HIS A 92 4.34 18.42 4.25
N ARG A 93 4.83 19.34 3.40
CA ARG A 93 4.66 19.27 1.95
C ARG A 93 5.41 18.07 1.36
N ALA A 94 6.70 17.91 1.68
CA ALA A 94 7.51 16.81 1.20
C ALA A 94 6.97 15.46 1.70
N PHE A 95 6.68 15.36 3.00
CA PHE A 95 6.07 14.16 3.59
C PHE A 95 4.80 13.74 2.83
N LYS A 96 3.89 14.69 2.60
CA LYS A 96 2.62 14.40 1.91
C LYS A 96 2.84 13.97 0.45
N THR A 97 3.76 14.61 -0.27
CA THR A 97 4.08 14.23 -1.65
C THR A 97 4.65 12.82 -1.74
N ILE A 98 5.62 12.49 -0.88
CA ILE A 98 6.21 11.15 -0.85
C ILE A 98 5.17 10.12 -0.40
N HIS A 99 4.33 10.45 0.57
CA HIS A 99 3.30 9.54 1.04
C HIS A 99 2.28 9.18 -0.05
N TYR A 100 2.06 10.02 -1.07
CA TYR A 100 1.24 9.65 -2.23
C TYR A 100 1.82 8.51 -3.07
N VAL A 101 3.12 8.23 -2.96
CA VAL A 101 3.75 7.07 -3.60
C VAL A 101 3.20 5.74 -3.04
N SER A 102 2.55 5.75 -1.88
CA SER A 102 1.85 4.56 -1.34
C SER A 102 0.81 3.98 -2.29
N TYR A 103 0.16 4.81 -3.12
CA TYR A 103 -0.76 4.34 -4.15
C TYR A 103 -0.05 3.48 -5.19
N LEU A 104 1.13 3.92 -5.64
CA LEU A 104 1.96 3.15 -6.56
C LEU A 104 2.48 1.87 -5.90
N ALA A 105 2.92 1.94 -4.64
CA ALA A 105 3.35 0.78 -3.88
C ALA A 105 2.26 -0.31 -3.81
N TYR A 106 1.04 0.10 -3.46
CA TYR A 106 -0.13 -0.79 -3.40
C TYR A 106 -0.44 -1.40 -4.77
N SER A 107 -0.56 -0.57 -5.82
CA SER A 107 -0.86 -1.05 -7.17
C SER A 107 0.21 -2.02 -7.69
N SER A 108 1.49 -1.72 -7.47
CA SER A 108 2.59 -2.63 -7.83
C SER A 108 2.52 -3.94 -7.05
N ALA A 109 2.19 -3.93 -5.76
CA ALA A 109 2.02 -5.15 -4.97
C ALA A 109 0.85 -6.03 -5.48
N VAL A 110 -0.28 -5.42 -5.82
CA VAL A 110 -1.44 -6.14 -6.39
C VAL A 110 -1.09 -6.75 -7.76
N VAL A 111 -0.45 -5.97 -8.64
CA VAL A 111 -0.01 -6.46 -9.96
C VAL A 111 1.00 -7.58 -9.81
N HIS A 112 1.98 -7.43 -8.93
CA HIS A 112 2.94 -8.49 -8.60
C HIS A 112 2.23 -9.76 -8.15
N GLY A 113 1.35 -9.69 -7.13
CA GLY A 113 0.61 -10.84 -6.63
C GLY A 113 -0.21 -11.51 -7.72
N LEU A 114 -0.99 -10.74 -8.48
CA LEU A 114 -1.89 -11.25 -9.52
C LEU A 114 -1.17 -12.05 -10.61
N PHE A 115 0.03 -11.62 -11.03
CA PHE A 115 0.73 -12.22 -12.16
C PHE A 115 1.91 -13.13 -11.77
N ALA A 116 2.47 -12.98 -10.57
CA ALA A 116 3.55 -13.84 -10.06
C ALA A 116 3.05 -14.94 -9.10
N GLY A 117 1.96 -14.68 -8.37
CA GLY A 117 1.41 -15.58 -7.37
C GLY A 117 0.83 -16.86 -7.98
N THR A 118 1.26 -18.01 -7.48
CA THR A 118 0.78 -19.33 -7.92
C THR A 118 -0.65 -19.62 -7.46
N ASP A 119 -1.09 -18.96 -6.39
CA ASP A 119 -2.42 -19.02 -5.79
C ASP A 119 -3.42 -18.01 -6.40
N SER A 120 -2.96 -17.10 -7.27
CA SER A 120 -3.82 -16.12 -7.97
C SER A 120 -5.00 -16.68 -8.76
N PRO A 121 -5.03 -17.95 -9.22
CA PRO A 121 -6.24 -18.55 -9.76
C PRO A 121 -7.35 -18.81 -8.73
N LEU A 122 -7.01 -18.91 -7.44
CA LEU A 122 -7.99 -19.19 -6.37
C LEU A 122 -8.99 -18.04 -6.22
N LEU A 123 -10.27 -18.39 -6.09
CA LEU A 123 -11.34 -17.41 -5.90
C LEU A 123 -11.13 -16.54 -4.66
N ALA A 124 -10.62 -17.13 -3.57
CA ALA A 124 -10.30 -16.41 -2.34
C ALA A 124 -9.25 -15.31 -2.58
N THR A 125 -8.12 -15.65 -3.22
CA THR A 125 -7.04 -14.70 -3.53
C THR A 125 -7.53 -13.58 -4.46
N ARG A 126 -8.27 -13.90 -5.52
CA ARG A 126 -8.87 -12.90 -6.42
C ARG A 126 -9.86 -11.98 -5.71
N SER A 127 -10.69 -12.53 -4.84
CA SER A 127 -11.66 -11.75 -4.06
C SER A 127 -10.95 -10.81 -3.10
N MET A 128 -9.86 -11.25 -2.46
CA MET A 128 -9.03 -10.40 -1.61
C MET A 128 -8.44 -9.22 -2.39
N TYR A 129 -7.88 -9.45 -3.58
CA TYR A 129 -7.38 -8.37 -4.45
C TYR A 129 -8.50 -7.41 -4.85
N ALA A 130 -9.65 -7.92 -5.29
CA ALA A 130 -10.78 -7.10 -5.70
C ALA A 130 -11.34 -6.24 -4.56
N VAL A 131 -11.58 -6.83 -3.38
CA VAL A 131 -12.13 -6.13 -2.21
C VAL A 131 -11.19 -5.01 -1.75
N THR A 132 -9.89 -5.31 -1.62
CA THR A 132 -8.93 -4.28 -1.19
C THR A 132 -8.82 -3.15 -2.22
N ALA A 133 -8.83 -3.47 -3.52
CA ALA A 133 -8.76 -2.48 -4.58
C ALA A 133 -10.00 -1.58 -4.59
N LEU A 134 -11.19 -2.17 -4.45
CA LEU A 134 -12.46 -1.45 -4.34
C LEU A 134 -12.47 -0.52 -3.13
N VAL A 135 -11.99 -0.96 -1.97
CA VAL A 135 -11.87 -0.11 -0.77
C VAL A 135 -10.95 1.08 -1.02
N VAL A 136 -9.76 0.85 -1.60
CA VAL A 136 -8.80 1.93 -1.90
C VAL A 136 -9.38 2.93 -2.90
N VAL A 137 -9.99 2.45 -3.98
CA VAL A 137 -10.63 3.30 -4.99
C VAL A 137 -11.78 4.09 -4.38
N PHE A 138 -12.69 3.42 -3.66
CA PHE A 138 -13.83 4.06 -3.00
C PHE A 138 -13.40 5.18 -2.05
N LEU A 139 -12.46 4.90 -1.13
CA LEU A 139 -11.99 5.89 -0.16
C LEU A 139 -11.26 7.06 -0.83
N THR A 140 -10.53 6.79 -1.92
CA THR A 140 -9.82 7.83 -2.68
C THR A 140 -10.79 8.75 -3.41
N VAL A 141 -11.76 8.17 -4.12
CA VAL A 141 -12.83 8.92 -4.80
C VAL A 141 -13.62 9.73 -3.78
N TYR A 142 -14.04 9.11 -2.68
CA TYR A 142 -14.74 9.78 -1.59
C TYR A 142 -13.97 11.00 -1.07
N HIS A 143 -12.68 10.84 -0.79
CA HIS A 143 -11.81 11.93 -0.32
C HIS A 143 -11.69 13.08 -1.33
N ILE A 144 -11.60 12.78 -2.63
CA ILE A 144 -11.56 13.80 -3.69
C ILE A 144 -12.89 14.55 -3.74
N LEU A 145 -14.02 13.84 -3.78
CA LEU A 145 -15.36 14.43 -3.84
C LEU A 145 -15.61 15.33 -2.62
N MET A 146 -15.29 14.86 -1.41
CA MET A 146 -15.47 15.65 -0.19
C MET A 146 -14.61 16.91 -0.16
N LYS A 147 -13.41 16.88 -0.75
CA LYS A 147 -12.58 18.10 -0.89
C LYS A 147 -13.17 19.08 -1.90
N VAL A 148 -13.66 18.60 -3.04
CA VAL A 148 -14.23 19.45 -4.08
C VAL A 148 -15.54 20.07 -3.60
N PHE A 149 -16.52 19.26 -3.22
CA PHE A 149 -17.86 19.74 -2.85
C PHE A 149 -17.93 20.35 -1.44
N GLY A 150 -17.08 19.91 -0.51
CA GLY A 150 -17.01 20.51 0.83
C GLY A 150 -16.39 21.92 0.82
N SER A 151 -15.61 22.26 -0.20
CA SER A 151 -15.06 23.60 -0.38
C SER A 151 -16.08 24.58 -1.00
N VAL A 152 -17.02 24.07 -1.80
CA VAL A 152 -18.10 24.87 -2.40
C VAL A 152 -19.11 25.36 -1.35
N LYS A 153 -19.42 24.56 -0.33
CA LYS A 153 -20.34 24.94 0.76
C LYS A 153 -19.84 26.01 1.73
N LEU A 154 -18.56 26.39 1.66
CA LEU A 154 -17.97 27.45 2.50
C LEU A 154 -17.71 28.74 1.72
N ALA A 155 -17.95 28.73 0.41
CA ALA A 155 -17.74 29.86 -0.50
C ALA A 155 -19.06 30.52 -0.94
N VAL A 156 -20.19 30.05 -0.41
CA VAL A 156 -21.54 30.65 -0.49
C VAL A 156 -21.97 30.96 0.93
#